data_AF-A0A938NXP1-F1
#
_entry.id   AF-A0A938NXP1-F1
#
_cell.length_a   1.000
_cell.length_b   1.000
_cell.length_c   1.000
_cell.angle_alpha   90.00
_cell.angle_beta   90.00
_cell.angle_gamma   90.00
#
_symmetry.space_group_name_H-M   'P 1'
#
loop_
_entity.id
_entity.type
_entity.pdbx_description
1 polymer ?
#
loop_
_entity_poly.entity_id
_entity_poly.type
_entity_poly.pdbx_seq_one_letter_code
_entity_poly.pdbx_strand_id
1 'polypeptide(L)'
;MNLKKNVLDKGFIEVVDHLGTDLTVVNSARVSFGKRKTTYTEADRILVRFLAENKHFSPFRHLIVQFHIKAPEFVMRQWYKHVVGIETT
;
A
#
# COMPACT_ATOMS: atom_id res chain seq x y z
N MET A 1 7.54 -12.87 1.20
CA MET A 1 6.79 -13.61 0.16
C MET A 1 7.18 -12.99 -1.17
N ASN A 2 8.00 -13.66 -1.98
CA ASN A 2 8.48 -13.08 -3.26
C ASN A 2 7.37 -13.19 -4.31
N LEU A 3 6.51 -12.18 -4.36
CA LEU A 3 5.36 -12.13 -5.27
C LEU A 3 5.80 -11.48 -6.58
N LYS A 4 6.20 -12.31 -7.55
CA LYS A 4 6.64 -11.86 -8.88
C LYS A 4 5.61 -12.18 -9.96
N LYS A 5 5.29 -11.19 -10.79
CA LYS A 5 4.38 -11.32 -11.93
C LYS A 5 5.04 -10.78 -13.20
N ASN A 6 5.08 -11.61 -14.24
CA ASN A 6 5.55 -11.21 -15.56
C ASN A 6 4.49 -10.35 -16.27
N VAL A 7 4.92 -9.32 -16.98
CA VAL A 7 4.06 -8.34 -17.67
C VAL A 7 4.69 -8.01 -19.03
N LEU A 8 3.87 -7.94 -20.08
CA LEU A 8 4.31 -7.83 -21.48
C LEU A 8 5.18 -9.03 -21.90
N ASP A 9 6.11 -8.82 -22.84
CA ASP A 9 7.03 -9.83 -23.37
C ASP A 9 8.25 -10.07 -22.47
N LYS A 10 8.80 -9.01 -21.87
CA LYS A 10 10.09 -9.04 -21.13
C LYS A 10 10.09 -8.30 -19.79
N GLY A 11 8.94 -7.77 -19.38
CA GLY A 11 8.78 -7.00 -18.14
C GLY A 11 8.30 -7.84 -16.96
N PHE A 12 8.44 -7.29 -15.76
CA PHE A 12 7.90 -7.89 -14.54
C PHE A 12 7.65 -6.84 -13.46
N ILE A 13 6.83 -7.22 -12.48
CA ILE A 13 6.64 -6.52 -11.21
C ILE A 13 6.87 -7.54 -10.11
N GLU A 14 7.70 -7.18 -9.14
CA GLU A 14 8.05 -8.02 -8.00
C GLU A 14 7.90 -7.22 -6.71
N VAL A 15 7.14 -7.74 -5.75
CA VAL A 15 7.07 -7.17 -4.39
C VAL A 15 8.34 -7.61 -3.65
N VAL A 16 9.18 -6.64 -3.31
CA VAL A 16 10.44 -6.89 -2.59
C VAL A 16 10.18 -6.94 -1.09
N ASP A 17 9.48 -5.93 -0.58
CA ASP A 17 9.17 -5.80 0.84
C ASP A 17 7.90 -4.98 1.06
N HIS A 18 7.34 -5.06 2.26
CA HIS A 18 6.25 -4.20 2.69
C HIS A 18 6.37 -3.83 4.17
N LEU A 19 6.04 -2.58 4.48
CA LEU A 19 5.92 -2.09 5.84
C LEU A 19 4.45 -1.91 6.22
N GLY A 20 4.06 -2.61 7.26
CA GLY A 20 2.71 -2.54 7.83
C GLY A 20 1.76 -3.60 7.28
N THR A 21 0.58 -3.65 7.91
CA THR A 21 -0.51 -4.58 7.62
C THR A 21 -1.84 -3.85 7.76
N ASP A 22 -2.97 -4.51 7.50
CA ASP A 22 -4.31 -3.93 7.74
C ASP A 22 -4.48 -3.45 9.19
N LEU A 23 -3.80 -4.08 10.15
CA LEU A 23 -3.81 -3.65 11.55
C LEU A 23 -3.11 -2.30 11.75
N THR A 24 -2.11 -1.97 10.92
CA THR A 24 -1.47 -0.64 10.91
C THR A 24 -2.49 0.44 10.54
N VAL A 25 -3.28 0.23 9.49
CA VAL A 25 -4.34 1.19 9.07
C VAL A 25 -5.36 1.39 10.18
N VAL A 26 -5.81 0.29 10.79
CA VAL A 26 -6.79 0.29 11.87
C VAL A 26 -6.28 1.05 13.09
N ASN A 27 -5.02 0.80 13.49
CA ASN A 27 -4.40 1.49 14.62
C ASN A 27 -4.16 2.97 14.32
N SER A 28 -3.74 3.32 13.10
CA SER A 28 -3.60 4.71 12.68
C SER A 28 -4.95 5.45 12.71
N ALA A 29 -6.04 4.81 12.30
CA ALA A 29 -7.37 5.42 12.40
C ALA A 29 -7.86 5.57 13.86
N ARG A 30 -7.47 4.66 14.75
CA ARG A 30 -7.88 4.65 16.16
C ARG A 30 -7.01 5.50 17.09
N VAL A 31 -5.88 6.01 16.60
CA VAL A 31 -4.97 6.82 17.40
C VAL A 31 -5.69 8.04 18.01
N SER A 32 -6.63 8.63 17.26
CA SER A 32 -7.47 9.76 17.72
C SER A 32 -8.34 9.44 18.93
N PHE A 33 -8.59 8.16 19.20
CA PHE A 33 -9.40 7.69 20.33
C PHE A 33 -8.56 7.06 21.45
N GLY A 34 -7.22 7.12 21.36
CA GLY A 34 -6.31 6.53 22.34
C GLY A 34 -6.38 5.00 22.42
N LYS A 35 -6.88 4.33 21.37
CA LYS A 35 -7.08 2.87 21.34
C LYS A 35 -6.06 2.21 20.40
N ARG A 36 -5.50 1.08 20.84
CA ARG A 36 -4.61 0.23 20.03
C ARG A 36 -5.04 -1.23 20.11
N LYS A 37 -4.98 -1.93 18.97
CA LYS A 37 -5.21 -3.37 18.88
C LYS A 37 -3.93 -4.11 18.50
N THR A 38 -3.82 -5.34 18.99
CA THR A 38 -2.77 -6.31 18.64
C THR A 38 -3.26 -7.38 17.67
N THR A 39 -4.57 -7.58 17.55
CA THR A 39 -5.18 -8.60 16.69
C THR A 39 -6.19 -7.96 15.76
N TYR A 40 -6.19 -8.39 14.51
CA TYR A 40 -7.15 -7.97 13.50
C TYR A 40 -8.43 -8.81 13.60
N THR A 41 -9.58 -8.15 13.60
CA THR A 41 -10.91 -8.78 13.77
C THR A 41 -11.85 -8.38 12.63
N GLU A 42 -12.97 -9.07 12.46
CA GLU A 42 -13.93 -8.74 11.39
C GLU A 42 -14.50 -7.32 11.51
N ALA A 43 -14.69 -6.82 12.74
CA ALA A 43 -15.08 -5.44 12.99
C ALA A 43 -14.04 -4.44 12.45
N ASP A 44 -12.76 -4.80 12.44
CA ASP A 44 -11.69 -3.97 11.87
C ASP A 44 -11.74 -3.96 10.34
N ARG A 45 -12.17 -5.06 9.72
CA ARG A 45 -12.41 -5.13 8.27
C ARG A 45 -13.51 -4.18 7.84
N ILE A 46 -14.62 -4.17 8.58
CA ILE A 46 -15.73 -3.22 8.35
C ILE A 46 -15.24 -1.78 8.50
N LEU A 47 -14.41 -1.51 9.51
CA LEU A 47 -13.82 -0.18 9.72
C LEU A 47 -12.93 0.25 8.55
N VAL A 48 -12.01 -0.60 8.09
CA VAL A 48 -11.13 -0.28 6.95
C VAL A 48 -11.96 0.01 5.70
N ARG A 49 -12.99 -0.79 5.44
CA ARG A 49 -13.91 -0.57 4.32
C ARG A 49 -14.65 0.76 4.45
N PHE A 50 -15.19 1.06 5.62
CA PHE A 50 -15.86 2.33 5.91
C PHE A 50 -14.94 3.53 5.66
N LEU A 51 -13.67 3.46 6.08
CA LEU A 51 -12.69 4.53 5.86
C LEU A 51 -12.43 4.75 4.36
N ALA A 52 -12.29 3.68 3.58
CA ALA A 52 -12.09 3.77 2.14
C ALA A 52 -13.31 4.36 1.40
N GLU A 53 -14.52 3.92 1.75
CA GLU A 53 -15.78 4.41 1.17
C GLU A 53 -16.01 5.90 1.47
N ASN A 54 -15.62 6.35 2.67
CA ASN A 54 -15.69 7.76 3.07
C ASN A 54 -14.46 8.59 2.67
N LYS A 55 -13.55 8.04 1.86
CA LYS A 55 -12.33 8.72 1.36
C LYS A 55 -11.41 9.23 2.47
N HIS A 56 -11.44 8.60 3.65
CA HIS A 56 -10.55 8.93 4.76
C HIS A 56 -9.19 8.23 4.55
N PHE A 57 -8.35 8.82 3.69
CA PHE A 57 -7.14 8.17 3.21
C PHE A 57 -5.89 8.36 4.08
N SER A 58 -5.91 9.26 5.08
CA SER A 58 -4.75 9.48 5.96
C SER A 58 -4.25 8.20 6.66
N PRO A 59 -5.11 7.30 7.21
CA PRO A 59 -4.62 6.08 7.85
C PRO A 59 -3.93 5.11 6.88
N PHE A 60 -4.26 5.17 5.59
CA PHE A 60 -3.67 4.31 4.55
C PHE A 60 -2.26 4.75 4.15
N ARG A 61 -1.83 5.98 4.47
CA ARG A 61 -0.48 6.49 4.16
C ARG A 61 0.61 5.93 5.08
N HIS A 62 0.24 5.14 6.09
CA HIS A 62 1.18 4.50 7.02
C HIS A 62 1.68 3.14 6.53
N LEU A 63 1.22 2.71 5.35
CA LEU A 63 1.67 1.51 4.65
C LEU A 63 2.69 1.89 3.59
N ILE A 64 3.73 1.07 3.43
CA ILE A 64 4.72 1.23 2.37
C ILE A 64 4.90 -0.13 1.69
N VAL A 65 5.03 -0.14 0.36
CA VAL A 65 5.34 -1.35 -0.41
C VAL A 65 6.49 -1.03 -1.34
N GLN A 66 7.52 -1.89 -1.34
CA GLN A 66 8.67 -1.78 -2.22
C GLN A 66 8.51 -2.72 -3.40
N PHE A 67 8.76 -2.19 -4.61
CA PHE A 67 8.64 -2.94 -5.84
C PHE A 67 9.96 -2.94 -6.62
N HIS A 68 10.29 -4.08 -7.23
CA HIS A 68 11.29 -4.19 -8.29
C HIS A 68 10.55 -4.37 -9.61
N ILE A 69 10.69 -3.38 -10.49
CA ILE A 69 9.92 -3.28 -11.73
C ILE A 69 10.87 -3.23 -12.93
N LYS A 70 10.56 -4.02 -13.95
CA LYS A 70 11.18 -3.92 -15.26
C LYS A 70 10.11 -3.60 -16.30
N ALA A 71 10.21 -2.42 -16.92
CA ALA A 71 9.29 -1.97 -17.96
C ALA A 71 10.02 -1.11 -19.00
N PRO A 72 9.46 -0.94 -20.21
CA PRO A 72 9.99 0.00 -21.21
C PRO A 72 10.01 1.44 -20.70
N GLU A 73 10.99 2.22 -21.13
CA GLU A 73 11.21 3.61 -20.68
C GLU A 73 9.99 4.52 -20.87
N PHE A 74 9.24 4.38 -21.98
CA PHE A 74 8.04 5.19 -22.21
C PHE A 74 6.91 4.90 -21.19
N VAL A 75 6.87 3.68 -20.62
CA VAL A 75 5.94 3.30 -19.54
C VAL A 75 6.42 3.88 -18.22
N MET A 76 7.72 3.73 -17.91
CA MET A 76 8.33 4.29 -16.71
C MET A 76 8.18 5.81 -16.65
N ARG A 77 8.28 6.51 -17.79
CA ARG A 77 8.02 7.97 -17.87
C ARG A 77 6.61 8.38 -17.48
N GLN A 78 5.61 7.51 -17.67
CA GLN A 78 4.27 7.78 -17.13
C GLN A 78 4.25 7.53 -15.62
N TRP A 79 4.93 6.47 -15.17
CA TRP A 79 5.05 6.14 -13.76
C TRP A 79 5.70 7.27 -12.95
N TYR A 80 6.79 7.86 -13.44
CA TYR A 80 7.51 8.94 -12.75
C TYR A 80 6.69 10.22 -12.53
N LYS A 81 5.52 10.36 -13.16
CA LYS A 81 4.61 11.50 -12.91
C LYS A 81 3.94 11.42 -11.53
N HIS A 82 3.88 10.24 -10.93
CA HIS A 82 3.31 10.04 -9.60
C HIS A 82 4.35 10.41 -8.53
N VAL A 83 4.46 11.70 -8.22
CA VAL A 83 5.47 12.22 -7.26
C VAL A 83 5.00 12.19 -5.79
N VAL A 84 3.73 11.86 -5.54
CA VAL A 84 3.17 11.74 -4.19
C VAL A 84 2.89 10.27 -3.91
N GLY A 85 3.52 9.74 -2.86
CA GLY A 85 3.35 8.36 -2.43
C GLY A 85 4.19 7.33 -3.20
N ILE A 86 5.04 7.78 -4.12
CA ILE A 86 5.98 6.93 -4.86
C ILE A 86 7.34 7.65 -4.88
N GLU A 87 8.39 6.90 -4.56
CA GLU A 87 9.78 7.30 -4.68
C GLU A 87 10.50 6.22 -5.49
N THR A 88 11.25 6.62 -6.51
CA THR A 88 11.89 5.69 -7.48
C THR A 88 13.42 5.72 -7.43
N THR A 89 13.98 6.32 -6.38
CA THR A 89 15.42 6.33 -6.08
C THR A 89 15.77 5.10 -5.26
#